data_AF-A0A0R2N4L6-F1
#
_entry.id   AF-A0A0R2N4L6-F1
#
_cell.length_a   1.000
_cell.length_b   1.000
_cell.length_c   1.000
_cell.angle_alpha   90.00
_cell.angle_beta   90.00
_cell.angle_gamma   90.00
#
_symmetry.space_group_name_H-M   'P 1'
#
loop_
_entity.id
_entity.type
_entity.pdbx_description
1 polymer ?
#
loop_
_entity_poly.entity_id
_entity_poly.type
_entity_poly.pdbx_seq_one_letter_code
_entity_poly.pdbx_strand_id
1 'polypeptide(L)'
;MERGRIAELYATGTTLAGNAPDSYVHRLYHRIPVTQPLDAFVCQLSTNDGRHDKAMGQVTGAQQRHGFDETTTLGAIETIVAYVQQHWAVPIVFFTCVRKHDANYGKLVQQLKVLQKKWHFTIIDLWQDPVVKAENRAQPLAMVDDAHPTRLGYRNIWTPIFRQQLTDVLRQSEP
;
A
#
# COMPACT_ATOMS: atom_id res chain seq x y z
N MET A 1 -13.48 23.78 -3.38
CA MET A 1 -12.96 22.48 -2.90
C MET A 1 -13.52 21.41 -3.82
N GLU A 2 -12.79 21.03 -4.86
CA GLU A 2 -13.14 19.84 -5.63
C GLU A 2 -13.05 18.63 -4.72
N ARG A 3 -14.06 17.76 -4.78
CA ARG A 3 -14.08 16.50 -4.04
C ARG A 3 -12.95 15.66 -4.59
N GLY A 4 -11.95 15.30 -3.77
CA GLY A 4 -10.92 14.35 -4.15
C GLY A 4 -11.59 13.10 -4.73
N ARG A 5 -11.20 12.72 -5.95
CA ARG A 5 -11.78 11.56 -6.64
C ARG A 5 -11.01 10.33 -6.21
N ILE A 6 -11.67 9.46 -5.45
CA ILE A 6 -11.10 8.17 -5.05
C ILE A 6 -11.34 7.18 -6.20
N ALA A 7 -10.26 6.70 -6.82
CA ALA A 7 -10.28 5.50 -7.63
C ALA A 7 -9.90 4.31 -6.76
N GLU A 8 -10.90 3.52 -6.35
CA GLU A 8 -10.67 2.34 -5.53
C GLU A 8 -10.51 1.12 -6.44
N LEU A 9 -9.31 0.53 -6.43
CA LEU A 9 -9.07 -0.80 -6.96
C LEU A 9 -8.94 -1.77 -5.78
N TYR A 10 -10.06 -2.25 -5.25
CA TYR A 10 -10.10 -3.31 -4.26
C TYR A 10 -10.50 -4.66 -4.90
N ALA A 11 -9.84 -5.73 -4.48
CA ALA A 11 -10.22 -7.09 -4.81
C ALA A 11 -9.76 -8.06 -3.70
N THR A 12 -10.68 -8.84 -3.16
CA THR A 12 -10.44 -9.78 -2.06
C THR A 12 -9.45 -10.88 -2.47
N GLY A 13 -8.51 -11.23 -1.59
CA GLY A 13 -7.57 -12.34 -1.80
C GLY A 13 -6.44 -12.08 -2.81
N THR A 14 -6.37 -10.88 -3.39
CA THR A 14 -5.39 -10.59 -4.46
C THR A 14 -3.96 -10.41 -3.97
N THR A 15 -3.00 -10.62 -4.87
CA THR A 15 -1.55 -10.49 -4.63
C THR A 15 -0.98 -9.27 -5.38
N LEU A 16 0.10 -8.69 -4.84
CA LEU A 16 0.94 -7.74 -5.57
C LEU A 16 1.66 -8.46 -6.71
N ALA A 17 2.33 -9.56 -6.37
CA ALA A 17 3.11 -10.35 -7.30
C ALA A 17 2.27 -11.23 -8.23
N GLY A 18 2.79 -11.39 -9.44
CA GLY A 18 2.31 -12.32 -10.45
C GLY A 18 1.36 -11.70 -11.47
N ASN A 19 1.12 -12.47 -12.53
CA ASN A 19 0.42 -12.02 -13.72
C ASN A 19 -1.06 -12.43 -13.72
N ALA A 20 -1.62 -12.72 -12.55
CA ALA A 20 -3.02 -13.04 -12.43
C ALA A 20 -3.87 -11.81 -12.84
N PRO A 21 -5.00 -11.97 -13.55
CA PRO A 21 -5.80 -10.83 -14.03
C PRO A 21 -6.33 -9.89 -12.93
N ASP A 22 -6.33 -10.34 -11.69
CA ASP A 22 -6.73 -9.63 -10.49
C ASP A 22 -5.54 -9.13 -9.64
N SER A 23 -4.29 -9.38 -10.05
CA SER A 23 -3.11 -8.82 -9.40
C SER A 23 -3.11 -7.29 -9.42
N TYR A 24 -2.39 -6.68 -8.48
CA TYR A 24 -2.37 -5.22 -8.36
C TYR A 24 -1.80 -4.57 -9.62
N VAL A 25 -0.71 -5.13 -10.15
CA VAL A 25 -0.05 -4.64 -11.37
C VAL A 25 -1.01 -4.69 -12.56
N HIS A 26 -1.68 -5.83 -12.77
CA HIS A 26 -2.63 -5.97 -13.86
C HIS A 26 -3.81 -4.99 -13.72
N ARG A 27 -4.34 -4.80 -12.50
CA ARG A 27 -5.43 -3.85 -12.25
C ARG A 27 -4.99 -2.40 -12.47
N LEU A 28 -3.77 -2.03 -12.08
CA LEU A 28 -3.20 -0.71 -12.33
C LEU A 28 -3.15 -0.40 -13.83
N TYR A 29 -2.60 -1.32 -14.64
CA TYR A 29 -2.47 -1.13 -16.09
C TYR A 29 -3.80 -1.03 -16.82
N HIS A 30 -4.81 -1.79 -16.38
CA HIS A 30 -6.03 -1.99 -17.17
C HIS A 30 -7.27 -1.28 -16.63
N ARG A 31 -7.26 -0.82 -15.37
CA ARG A 31 -8.47 -0.26 -14.73
C ARG A 31 -8.36 1.22 -14.37
N ILE A 32 -7.18 1.82 -14.43
CA ILE A 32 -7.00 3.27 -14.26
C ILE A 32 -6.46 3.84 -15.58
N PRO A 33 -7.28 4.57 -16.36
CA PRO A 33 -6.79 5.25 -17.55
C PRO A 33 -5.70 6.25 -17.16
N VAL A 34 -4.58 6.26 -17.88
CA VAL A 34 -3.48 7.22 -17.65
C VAL A 34 -3.91 8.69 -17.82
N THR A 35 -5.03 8.93 -18.51
CA THR A 35 -5.64 10.26 -18.66
C THR A 35 -6.47 10.70 -17.46
N GLN A 36 -6.73 9.80 -16.51
CA GLN A 36 -7.48 10.14 -15.31
C GLN A 36 -6.59 10.96 -14.36
N PRO A 37 -6.96 12.19 -13.98
CA PRO A 37 -6.18 12.96 -13.02
C PRO A 37 -6.22 12.31 -11.64
N LEU A 38 -5.07 12.26 -10.97
CA LEU A 38 -4.91 11.79 -9.60
C LEU A 38 -4.23 12.88 -8.77
N ASP A 39 -4.59 12.96 -7.49
CA ASP A 39 -3.90 13.82 -6.52
C ASP A 39 -2.88 13.04 -5.69
N ALA A 40 -3.10 11.73 -5.51
CA ALA A 40 -2.22 10.80 -4.84
C ALA A 40 -2.54 9.36 -5.26
N PHE A 41 -1.59 8.45 -5.10
CA PHE A 41 -1.78 7.01 -5.26
C PHE A 41 -1.57 6.30 -3.92
N VAL A 42 -2.59 5.56 -3.45
CA VAL A 42 -2.54 4.86 -2.16
C VAL A 42 -2.61 3.35 -2.40
N CYS A 43 -1.60 2.62 -1.91
CA CYS A 43 -1.49 1.17 -2.09
C CYS A 43 -1.38 0.44 -0.75
N GLN A 44 -2.22 -0.57 -0.55
CA GLN A 44 -2.06 -1.49 0.56
C GLN A 44 -0.85 -2.40 0.32
N LEU A 45 0.00 -2.60 1.33
CA LEU A 45 1.03 -3.63 1.28
C LEU A 45 0.37 -5.02 1.32
N SER A 46 0.64 -5.85 0.31
CA SER A 46 0.01 -7.15 0.20
C SER A 46 0.35 -8.07 1.36
N THR A 47 -0.67 -8.83 1.71
CA THR A 47 -0.64 -9.91 2.69
C THR A 47 -1.09 -11.23 2.08
N ASN A 48 -1.62 -11.11 0.85
CA ASN A 48 -1.86 -12.13 -0.16
C ASN A 48 -0.60 -12.96 -0.42
N ASP A 49 0.46 -12.23 -0.71
CA ASP A 49 1.68 -12.76 -1.33
C ASP A 49 2.31 -13.87 -0.48
N GLY A 50 2.47 -13.63 0.83
CA GLY A 50 3.01 -14.64 1.73
C GLY A 50 2.10 -15.86 1.94
N ARG A 51 0.77 -15.71 1.78
CA ARG A 51 -0.19 -16.82 1.88
C ARG A 51 -0.28 -17.66 0.60
N HIS A 52 0.11 -17.08 -0.53
CA HIS A 52 0.13 -17.73 -1.83
C HIS A 52 1.55 -18.07 -2.28
N ASP A 53 2.48 -18.20 -1.33
CA ASP A 53 3.88 -18.58 -1.55
C ASP A 53 4.58 -17.78 -2.66
N LYS A 54 4.22 -16.49 -2.80
CA LYS A 54 4.91 -15.58 -3.71
C LYS A 54 6.30 -15.30 -3.17
N ALA A 55 7.30 -15.42 -4.05
CA ALA A 55 8.67 -15.09 -3.69
C ALA A 55 8.76 -13.59 -3.36
N MET A 56 9.49 -13.26 -2.29
CA MET A 56 9.70 -11.85 -1.89
C MET A 56 10.46 -11.08 -2.97
N GLY A 57 11.45 -11.71 -3.61
CA GLY A 57 12.37 -11.03 -4.52
C GLY A 57 13.42 -10.20 -3.78
N GLN A 58 14.00 -9.23 -4.48
CA GLN A 58 15.04 -8.35 -3.95
C GLN A 58 14.80 -6.91 -4.41
N VAL A 59 15.21 -5.94 -3.60
CA VAL A 59 15.23 -4.54 -4.02
C VAL A 59 16.30 -4.36 -5.09
N THR A 60 15.91 -3.85 -6.25
CA THR A 60 16.86 -3.59 -7.34
C THR A 60 17.73 -2.36 -7.08
N GLY A 61 18.80 -2.20 -7.88
CA GLY A 61 19.78 -1.11 -7.72
C GLY A 61 19.16 0.30 -7.70
N ALA A 62 19.80 1.24 -6.99
CA ALA A 62 19.24 2.56 -6.68
C ALA A 62 18.73 3.35 -7.89
N GLN A 63 19.38 3.19 -9.06
CA GLN A 63 19.03 3.89 -10.30
C GLN A 63 18.13 3.10 -11.25
N GLN A 64 17.79 1.84 -10.94
CA GLN A 64 16.94 1.04 -11.82
C GLN A 64 15.49 1.54 -11.76
N ARG A 65 14.87 1.74 -12.94
CA ARG A 65 13.50 2.25 -13.11
C ARG A 65 12.57 1.36 -13.95
N HIS A 66 13.10 0.27 -14.51
CA HIS A 66 12.38 -0.65 -15.39
C HIS A 66 12.93 -2.07 -15.26
N GLY A 67 12.22 -3.05 -15.85
CA GLY A 67 12.68 -4.44 -15.91
C GLY A 67 12.64 -5.15 -14.55
N PHE A 68 11.67 -4.80 -13.71
CA PHE A 68 11.48 -5.46 -12.42
C PHE A 68 10.80 -6.82 -12.61
N ASP A 69 11.10 -7.77 -11.74
CA ASP A 69 10.46 -9.08 -11.75
C ASP A 69 9.08 -9.01 -11.07
N GLU A 70 8.05 -8.76 -11.87
CA GLU A 70 6.64 -8.69 -11.44
C GLU A 70 6.14 -10.00 -10.79
N THR A 71 6.86 -11.13 -10.95
CA THR A 71 6.49 -12.39 -10.29
C THR A 71 6.88 -12.44 -8.81
N THR A 72 7.64 -11.45 -8.34
CA THR A 72 8.03 -11.28 -6.93
C THR A 72 7.32 -10.10 -6.28
N THR A 73 7.15 -10.13 -4.96
CA THR A 73 6.46 -9.06 -4.23
C THR A 73 7.19 -7.72 -4.36
N LEU A 74 8.52 -7.71 -4.21
CA LEU A 74 9.30 -6.48 -4.32
C LEU A 74 9.35 -5.96 -5.75
N GLY A 75 9.52 -6.85 -6.75
CA GLY A 75 9.49 -6.41 -8.15
C GLY A 75 8.14 -5.83 -8.57
N ALA A 76 7.03 -6.40 -8.10
CA ALA A 76 5.70 -5.83 -8.31
C ALA A 76 5.51 -4.45 -7.65
N ILE A 77 6.05 -4.23 -6.44
CA ILE A 77 6.03 -2.91 -5.80
C ILE A 77 6.82 -1.90 -6.64
N GLU A 78 8.03 -2.26 -7.09
CA GLU A 78 8.86 -1.37 -7.90
C GLU A 78 8.20 -1.05 -9.25
N THR A 79 7.55 -2.03 -9.88
CA THR A 79 6.73 -1.82 -11.08
C THR A 79 5.61 -0.81 -10.84
N ILE A 80 4.82 -0.98 -9.78
CA ILE A 80 3.72 -0.07 -9.45
C ILE A 80 4.25 1.35 -9.24
N VAL A 81 5.31 1.50 -8.46
CA VAL A 81 5.89 2.82 -8.16
C VAL A 81 6.42 3.49 -9.41
N ALA A 82 7.19 2.77 -10.23
CA ALA A 82 7.75 3.30 -11.48
C ALA A 82 6.64 3.73 -12.44
N TYR A 83 5.60 2.90 -12.61
CA TYR A 83 4.46 3.20 -13.47
C TYR A 83 3.70 4.45 -13.00
N VAL A 84 3.42 4.55 -11.70
CA VAL A 84 2.72 5.72 -11.15
C VAL A 84 3.52 7.01 -11.31
N GLN A 85 4.83 6.97 -11.04
CA GLN A 85 5.71 8.13 -11.23
C GLN A 85 5.81 8.55 -12.71
N GLN A 86 5.86 7.59 -13.62
CA GLN A 86 5.94 7.86 -15.06
C GLN A 86 4.68 8.55 -15.61
N HIS A 87 3.49 8.18 -15.12
CA HIS A 87 2.23 8.61 -15.73
C HIS A 87 1.50 9.73 -15.00
N TRP A 88 1.63 9.84 -13.68
CA TRP A 88 0.91 10.85 -12.89
C TRP A 88 1.83 11.80 -12.15
N ALA A 89 3.04 11.38 -11.78
CA ALA A 89 3.98 12.17 -10.96
C ALA A 89 3.34 12.70 -9.65
N VAL A 90 2.45 11.91 -9.05
CA VAL A 90 1.75 12.23 -7.79
C VAL A 90 2.42 11.56 -6.59
N PRO A 91 2.15 12.04 -5.36
CA PRO A 91 2.58 11.36 -4.15
C PRO A 91 2.09 9.92 -4.08
N ILE A 92 2.99 9.02 -3.71
CA ILE A 92 2.70 7.61 -3.51
C ILE A 92 2.69 7.32 -2.02
N VAL A 93 1.67 6.63 -1.55
CA VAL A 93 1.49 6.24 -0.16
C VAL A 93 1.26 4.75 -0.08
N PHE A 94 2.13 4.03 0.62
CA PHE A 94 1.88 2.67 1.03
C PHE A 94 1.30 2.63 2.44
N PHE A 95 0.45 1.64 2.75
CA PHE A 95 0.06 1.37 4.12
C PHE A 95 0.21 -0.11 4.47
N THR A 96 0.69 -0.38 5.69
CA THR A 96 0.81 -1.76 6.21
C THR A 96 -0.51 -2.20 6.83
N CYS A 97 -0.72 -3.51 6.96
CA CYS A 97 -1.95 -4.08 7.53
C CYS A 97 -1.76 -4.43 8.99
N VAL A 98 -2.79 -4.16 9.80
CA VAL A 98 -2.93 -4.80 11.12
C VAL A 98 -3.01 -6.31 10.93
N ARG A 99 -2.16 -7.07 11.63
CA ARG A 99 -2.14 -8.55 11.68
C ARG A 99 -1.55 -9.04 12.99
N LYS A 100 -1.80 -10.30 13.32
CA LYS A 100 -0.97 -11.03 14.29
C LYS A 100 0.50 -11.04 13.85
N HIS A 101 1.38 -11.35 14.79
CA HIS A 101 2.80 -11.45 14.51
C HIS A 101 3.08 -12.47 13.40
N ASP A 102 3.68 -12.00 12.32
CA ASP A 102 4.13 -12.80 11.18
C ASP A 102 5.54 -12.33 10.80
N ALA A 103 6.51 -13.22 10.93
CA ALA A 103 7.92 -12.91 10.68
C ALA A 103 8.19 -12.60 9.20
N ASN A 104 7.48 -13.25 8.28
CA ASN A 104 7.62 -13.01 6.85
C ASN A 104 7.00 -11.66 6.47
N TYR A 105 5.84 -11.32 7.04
CA TYR A 105 5.26 -10.01 6.87
C TYR A 105 6.16 -8.92 7.46
N GLY A 106 6.77 -9.17 8.62
CA GLY A 106 7.74 -8.25 9.22
C GLY A 106 8.95 -8.00 8.33
N LYS A 107 9.51 -9.05 7.71
CA LYS A 107 10.58 -8.90 6.71
C LYS A 107 10.11 -8.06 5.52
N LEU A 108 8.89 -8.30 5.01
CA LEU A 108 8.33 -7.52 3.91
C LEU A 108 8.18 -6.03 4.28
N VAL A 109 7.71 -5.72 5.49
CA VAL A 109 7.63 -4.33 5.99
C VAL A 109 9.01 -3.68 6.07
N GLN A 110 10.05 -4.42 6.47
CA GLN A 110 11.43 -3.89 6.44
C GLN A 110 11.90 -3.60 5.02
N GLN A 111 11.61 -4.49 4.06
CA GLN A 111 11.95 -4.26 2.66
C GLN A 111 11.16 -3.08 2.06
N LEU A 112 9.90 -2.87 2.47
CA LEU A 112 9.14 -1.68 2.09
C LEU A 112 9.82 -0.39 2.58
N LYS A 113 10.41 -0.38 3.78
CA LYS A 113 11.19 0.76 4.30
C LYS A 113 12.49 0.99 3.50
N VAL A 114 13.11 -0.06 2.96
CA VAL A 114 14.24 0.06 2.02
C VAL A 114 13.78 0.69 0.70
N LEU A 115 12.67 0.21 0.15
CA LEU A 115 12.07 0.77 -1.07
C LEU A 115 11.65 2.22 -0.89
N GLN A 116 11.13 2.60 0.29
CA GLN A 116 10.80 3.99 0.61
C GLN A 116 12.02 4.90 0.46
N LYS A 117 13.21 4.47 0.92
CA LYS A 117 14.43 5.28 0.77
C LYS A 117 14.84 5.45 -0.70
N LYS A 118 14.62 4.42 -1.52
CA LYS A 118 14.94 4.44 -2.96
C LYS A 118 13.96 5.30 -3.77
N TRP A 119 12.68 5.20 -3.45
CA TRP A 119 11.59 5.72 -4.28
C TRP A 119 10.87 6.94 -3.69
N HIS A 120 11.17 7.29 -2.44
CA HIS A 120 10.67 8.46 -1.73
C HIS A 120 9.14 8.52 -1.58
N PHE A 121 8.48 7.36 -1.39
CA PHE A 121 7.05 7.30 -1.05
C PHE A 121 6.81 7.36 0.47
N THR A 122 5.59 7.70 0.88
CA THR A 122 5.18 7.71 2.30
C THR A 122 4.67 6.33 2.73
N ILE A 123 4.92 5.95 3.99
CA ILE A 123 4.38 4.73 4.59
C ILE A 123 3.48 5.09 5.77
N ILE A 124 2.22 4.66 5.75
CA ILE A 124 1.32 4.62 6.91
C ILE A 124 1.46 3.24 7.57
N ASP A 125 2.26 3.14 8.63
CA ASP A 125 2.63 1.85 9.25
C ASP A 125 1.63 1.39 10.34
N LEU A 126 0.44 0.95 9.94
CA LEU A 126 -0.58 0.45 10.87
C LEU A 126 -0.16 -0.83 11.64
N TRP A 127 0.74 -1.63 11.06
CA TRP A 127 1.20 -2.89 11.64
C TRP A 127 2.03 -2.67 12.90
N GLN A 128 2.91 -1.67 12.91
CA GLN A 128 3.77 -1.37 14.05
C GLN A 128 3.25 -0.24 14.94
N ASP A 129 2.23 0.51 14.50
CA ASP A 129 1.70 1.68 15.20
C ASP A 129 1.20 1.35 16.63
N PRO A 130 1.79 1.95 17.68
CA PRO A 130 1.40 1.70 19.06
C PRO A 130 0.01 2.24 19.40
N VAL A 131 -0.43 3.32 18.76
CA VAL A 131 -1.77 3.91 18.92
C VAL A 131 -2.81 2.98 18.32
N VAL A 132 -2.60 2.50 17.08
CA VAL A 132 -3.50 1.51 16.45
C VAL A 132 -3.64 0.25 17.32
N LYS A 133 -2.52 -0.24 17.85
CA LYS A 133 -2.52 -1.40 18.76
C LYS A 133 -3.27 -1.12 20.07
N ALA A 134 -3.12 0.06 20.65
CA ALA A 134 -3.82 0.45 21.86
C ALA A 134 -5.33 0.58 21.61
N GLU A 135 -5.73 1.26 20.54
CA GLU A 135 -7.13 1.46 20.17
C GLU A 135 -7.84 0.13 19.85
N ASN A 136 -7.19 -0.77 19.10
CA ASN A 136 -7.75 -2.09 18.83
C ASN A 136 -7.93 -2.93 20.11
N ARG A 137 -7.05 -2.80 21.11
CA ARG A 137 -7.22 -3.45 22.41
C ARG A 137 -8.36 -2.82 23.23
N ALA A 138 -8.48 -1.50 23.19
CA ALA A 138 -9.52 -0.76 23.91
C ALA A 138 -10.92 -0.95 23.31
N GLN A 139 -11.01 -1.24 22.00
CA GLN A 139 -12.25 -1.40 21.25
C GLN A 139 -12.32 -2.79 20.57
N PRO A 140 -12.61 -3.89 21.29
CA PRO A 140 -12.59 -5.24 20.71
C PRO A 140 -13.51 -5.43 19.49
N LEU A 141 -14.62 -4.67 19.42
CA LEU A 141 -15.55 -4.69 18.28
C LEU A 141 -15.04 -3.91 17.05
N ALA A 142 -13.87 -3.27 17.14
CA ALA A 142 -13.25 -2.57 16.03
C ALA A 142 -12.66 -3.52 14.97
N MET A 143 -12.48 -4.79 15.31
CA MET A 143 -11.88 -5.81 14.45
C MET A 143 -12.77 -7.06 14.41
N VAL A 144 -12.98 -7.64 13.23
CA VAL A 144 -13.66 -8.94 13.06
C VAL A 144 -12.72 -10.08 13.45
N ASP A 145 -11.48 -9.97 13.01
CA ASP A 145 -10.39 -10.89 13.29
C ASP A 145 -9.07 -10.10 13.40
N ASP A 146 -7.93 -10.77 13.35
CA ASP A 146 -6.63 -10.11 13.49
C ASP A 146 -6.23 -9.22 12.30
N ALA A 147 -7.00 -9.22 11.20
CA ALA A 147 -6.65 -8.55 9.95
C ALA A 147 -7.70 -7.58 9.40
N HIS A 148 -8.98 -7.76 9.75
CA HIS A 148 -10.10 -7.08 9.12
C HIS A 148 -10.81 -6.13 10.11
N PRO A 149 -10.68 -4.80 9.94
CA PRO A 149 -11.45 -3.84 10.72
C PRO A 149 -12.95 -3.94 10.42
N THR A 150 -13.77 -3.77 11.45
CA THR A 150 -15.20 -3.51 11.26
C THR A 150 -15.42 -2.07 10.80
N ARG A 151 -16.66 -1.72 10.47
CA ARG A 151 -17.03 -0.31 10.24
C ARG A 151 -16.64 0.60 11.41
N LEU A 152 -16.68 0.09 12.64
CA LEU A 152 -16.26 0.84 13.82
C LEU A 152 -14.75 1.11 13.79
N GLY A 153 -13.93 0.08 13.52
CA GLY A 153 -12.48 0.23 13.42
C GLY A 153 -12.05 1.14 12.28
N TYR A 154 -12.67 0.99 11.10
CA TYR A 154 -12.44 1.92 9.98
C TYR A 154 -12.76 3.36 10.36
N ARG A 155 -13.93 3.61 10.97
CA ARG A 155 -14.37 4.97 11.31
C ARG A 155 -13.53 5.61 12.41
N ASN A 156 -13.27 4.89 13.49
CA ASN A 156 -12.72 5.45 14.72
C ASN A 156 -11.19 5.41 14.76
N ILE A 157 -10.56 4.44 14.08
CA ILE A 157 -9.12 4.19 14.20
C ILE A 157 -8.42 4.52 12.89
N TRP A 158 -8.80 3.89 11.78
CA TRP A 158 -8.06 4.04 10.52
C TRP A 158 -8.34 5.38 9.84
N THR A 159 -9.61 5.77 9.68
CA THR A 159 -9.99 6.98 8.94
C THR A 159 -9.32 8.25 9.50
N PRO A 160 -9.25 8.48 10.83
CA PRO A 160 -8.54 9.64 11.37
C PRO A 160 -7.05 9.66 11.01
N ILE A 161 -6.37 8.50 11.11
CA ILE A 161 -4.95 8.36 10.75
C ILE A 161 -4.74 8.66 9.27
N PHE A 162 -5.52 8.02 8.39
CA PHE A 162 -5.42 8.25 6.95
C PHE A 162 -5.73 9.70 6.59
N ARG A 163 -6.76 10.29 7.17
CA ARG A 163 -7.11 11.70 6.93
C ARG A 163 -5.94 12.61 7.25
N GLN A 164 -5.33 12.44 8.42
CA GLN A 164 -4.19 13.26 8.83
C GLN A 164 -3.00 13.06 7.88
N GLN A 165 -2.58 11.82 7.66
CA GLN A 165 -1.41 11.48 6.84
C GLN A 165 -1.58 11.93 5.38
N LEU A 166 -2.75 11.68 4.78
CA LEU A 166 -3.01 12.11 3.40
C LEU A 166 -3.11 13.63 3.28
N THR A 167 -3.68 14.31 4.27
CA THR A 167 -3.70 15.79 4.28
C THR A 167 -2.28 16.35 4.32
N ASP A 168 -1.40 15.77 5.15
CA ASP A 168 -0.02 16.22 5.27
C ASP A 168 0.79 15.93 4.00
N VAL A 169 0.61 14.75 3.40
CA VAL A 169 1.22 14.39 2.11
C VAL A 169 0.80 15.35 1.00
N LEU A 170 -0.50 15.64 0.87
CA LEU A 170 -1.00 16.52 -0.17
C LEU A 170 -0.49 17.95 0.03
N ARG A 171 -0.47 18.47 1.27
CA ARG A 171 0.07 19.81 1.57
C ARG A 171 1.55 19.96 1.22
N GLN A 172 2.35 18.91 1.44
CA GLN A 172 3.78 18.92 1.11
C GLN A 172 4.06 18.82 -0.39
N SER A 173 3.04 18.50 -1.17
CA SER A 173 3.14 18.26 -2.62
C SER A 173 2.53 19.40 -3.43
N GLU A 174 1.97 20.42 -2.76
CA GLU A 174 1.58 21.68 -3.38
C GLU A 174 2.84 22.48 -3.77
N PRO A 175 2.89 23.08 -4.98
CA PRO A 175 4.01 23.92 -5.44
C PRO A 175 4.30 25.16 -4.59
#